data_AF-A0A537HKE8-F1
#
_entry.id   AF-A0A537HKE8-F1
#
_cell.length_a   1.000
_cell.length_b   1.000
_cell.length_c   1.000
_cell.angle_alpha   90.00
_cell.angle_beta   90.00
_cell.angle_gamma   90.00
#
_symmetry.space_group_name_H-M   'P 1'
#
loop_
_entity.id
_entity.type
_entity.pdbx_description
1 polymer ?
#
loop_
_entity_poly.entity_id
_entity_poly.type
_entity_poly.pdbx_seq_one_letter_code
_entity_poly.pdbx_strand_id
1 'polypeptide(L)'
;MAKGTAAVILAILIIGAISGYFFYTRYVQGTVVLSITDPPQVQLGSGQQYDPSILHIYLTFATMEIHQGGFGNSSNNGWYAIAVSQKTVDLISVLTIAKTLGSARLATGTYDQLRFPVSAAVVTFSNIGNVTYSIPSDSLKVSITGGGFQSSPGTTVNLRLTLSFNNNEILAMNGRLTPHATARIVT
;
A
#
# COMPACT_ATOMS: atom_id res chain seq x y z
N MET A 1 31.10 48.10 22.39
CA MET A 1 31.51 46.96 21.55
C MET A 1 30.65 45.70 21.74
N ALA A 2 30.15 45.37 22.94
CA ALA A 2 29.35 44.14 23.17
C ALA A 2 28.00 44.05 22.41
N LYS A 3 27.31 45.17 22.17
CA LYS A 3 25.98 45.17 21.51
C LYS A 3 26.04 44.77 20.03
N GLY A 4 27.13 45.13 19.33
CA GLY A 4 27.33 44.77 17.92
C GLY A 4 27.61 43.28 17.74
N THR A 5 28.45 42.71 18.60
CA THR A 5 28.74 41.26 18.60
C THR A 5 27.51 40.43 18.92
N ALA A 6 26.68 40.85 19.88
CA ALA A 6 25.43 40.17 20.22
C ALA A 6 24.41 40.19 19.06
N ALA A 7 24.29 41.32 18.35
CA ALA A 7 23.41 41.43 17.19
C ALA A 7 23.85 40.53 16.03
N VAL A 8 25.16 40.42 15.78
CA VAL A 8 25.72 39.53 14.75
C VAL A 8 25.47 38.07 15.09
N ILE A 9 25.68 37.65 16.35
CA ILE A 9 25.40 36.28 16.79
C ILE A 9 23.91 35.95 16.61
N LEU A 10 23.02 36.85 17.01
CA LEU A 10 21.58 36.64 16.86
C LEU A 10 21.16 36.52 15.39
N ALA A 11 21.72 37.35 14.51
CA ALA A 11 21.46 37.28 13.07
C ALA A 11 21.89 35.94 12.47
N ILE A 12 23.06 35.42 12.85
CA ILE A 12 23.55 34.11 12.39
C ILE A 12 22.65 32.99 12.89
N LEU A 13 22.19 33.03 14.15
CA LEU A 13 21.28 32.03 14.70
C LEU A 13 19.93 32.01 13.98
N ILE A 14 19.38 33.18 13.64
CA ILE A 14 18.13 33.29 12.89
C ILE A 14 18.30 32.71 11.48
N ILE A 15 19.37 33.06 10.77
CA ILE A 15 19.66 32.53 9.42
C ILE A 15 19.87 31.02 9.48
N GLY A 16 20.60 30.52 10.49
CA GLY A 16 20.81 29.09 10.71
C GLY A 16 19.51 28.35 11.00
N ALA A 17 18.65 28.89 11.85
CA ALA A 17 17.35 28.30 12.18
C ALA A 17 16.41 28.25 10.96
N ILE A 18 16.33 29.35 10.19
CA ILE A 18 15.53 29.41 8.96
C ILE A 18 16.06 28.42 7.92
N SER A 19 17.37 28.40 7.69
CA SER A 19 18.00 27.47 6.73
C SER A 19 17.81 26.02 7.15
N GLY A 20 17.97 25.71 8.45
CA GLY A 20 17.71 24.39 9.02
C GLY A 20 16.25 23.97 8.88
N TYR A 21 15.29 24.88 9.10
CA TYR A 21 13.87 24.61 8.91
C TYR A 21 13.52 24.31 7.44
N PHE A 22 14.03 25.10 6.50
CA PHE A 22 13.84 24.83 5.07
C PHE A 22 14.51 23.52 4.64
N PHE A 23 15.70 23.21 5.17
CA PHE A 23 16.37 21.96 4.89
C PHE A 23 15.55 20.77 5.40
N TYR A 24 15.09 20.83 6.65
CA TYR A 24 14.29 19.79 7.26
C TYR A 24 12.98 19.53 6.49
N THR A 25 12.25 20.59 6.14
CA THR A 25 10.96 20.47 5.47
C THR A 25 11.04 20.05 4.00
N ARG A 26 12.18 20.28 3.33
CA ARG A 26 12.36 19.95 1.90
C ARG A 26 13.11 18.65 1.64
N TYR A 27 14.03 18.25 2.51
CA TYR A 27 14.90 17.09 2.27
C TYR A 27 14.55 15.88 3.12
N VAL A 28 13.92 16.06 4.29
CA VAL A 28 13.50 14.93 5.11
C VAL A 28 12.15 14.43 4.59
N GLN A 29 12.15 13.21 4.09
CA GLN A 29 10.96 12.54 3.57
C GLN A 29 10.19 11.82 4.68
N GLY A 30 8.89 11.63 4.47
CA GLY A 30 8.11 10.67 5.23
C GLY A 30 8.37 9.24 4.73
N THR A 31 7.92 8.24 5.48
CA THR A 31 7.98 6.83 5.10
C THR A 31 6.57 6.25 5.04
N VAL A 32 6.23 5.54 3.96
CA VAL A 32 5.05 4.69 3.91
C VAL A 32 5.48 3.23 4.04
N VAL A 33 4.75 2.45 4.83
CA VAL A 33 4.90 1.00 4.91
C VAL A 33 3.59 0.37 4.44
N LEU A 34 3.65 -0.40 3.36
CA LEU A 34 2.48 -1.09 2.82
C LEU A 34 2.44 -2.52 3.33
N SER A 35 1.27 -2.93 3.78
CA SER A 35 0.99 -4.28 4.23
C SER A 35 -0.33 -4.78 3.67
N ILE A 36 -0.45 -6.09 3.50
CA ILE A 36 -1.65 -6.76 2.98
C ILE A 36 -2.23 -7.70 4.04
N THR A 37 -3.54 -7.89 3.98
CA THR A 37 -4.29 -8.84 4.80
C THR A 37 -5.57 -9.26 4.08
N ASP A 38 -6.12 -10.39 4.48
CA ASP A 38 -7.39 -10.89 3.99
C ASP A 38 -8.26 -11.36 5.18
N PRO A 39 -8.72 -10.47 6.07
CA PRO A 39 -9.39 -10.86 7.29
C PRO A 39 -10.70 -11.61 6.99
N PRO A 40 -11.08 -12.59 7.84
CA PRO A 40 -12.36 -13.29 7.76
C PRO A 40 -13.53 -12.33 7.59
N GLN A 41 -14.23 -12.48 6.46
CA GLN A 41 -15.46 -11.73 6.18
C GLN A 41 -16.70 -12.37 6.85
N VAL A 42 -16.54 -13.55 7.43
CA VAL A 42 -17.54 -14.26 8.24
C VAL A 42 -17.26 -14.05 9.74
N GLN A 43 -18.31 -14.05 10.55
CA GLN A 43 -18.22 -13.80 11.99
C GLN A 43 -17.26 -14.79 12.67
N LEU A 44 -16.53 -14.31 13.69
CA LEU A 44 -15.66 -15.12 14.52
C LEU A 44 -16.44 -16.34 15.04
N GLY A 45 -16.10 -17.53 14.53
CA GLY A 45 -16.69 -18.81 14.96
C GLY A 45 -17.80 -19.39 14.07
N SER A 46 -18.18 -18.78 12.93
CA SER A 46 -19.26 -19.31 12.07
C SER A 46 -18.88 -19.80 10.67
N GLY A 47 -17.59 -19.84 10.30
CA GLY A 47 -17.16 -20.50 9.07
C GLY A 47 -15.72 -20.21 8.70
N GLN A 48 -15.10 -21.10 7.92
CA GLN A 48 -13.87 -20.76 7.20
C GLN A 48 -14.19 -19.69 6.16
N GLN A 49 -13.30 -18.70 5.99
CA GLN A 49 -13.47 -17.64 4.99
C GLN A 49 -13.59 -18.19 3.57
N TYR A 50 -12.79 -19.22 3.27
CA TYR A 50 -12.78 -19.93 1.99
C TYR A 50 -13.22 -21.37 2.20
N ASP A 51 -13.75 -21.98 1.14
CA ASP A 51 -14.09 -23.39 1.11
C ASP A 51 -12.88 -24.26 1.48
N PRO A 52 -13.05 -25.34 2.28
CA PRO A 52 -11.94 -26.20 2.69
C PRO A 52 -11.16 -26.85 1.52
N SER A 53 -11.75 -26.93 0.33
CA SER A 53 -11.07 -27.40 -0.87
C SER A 53 -10.03 -26.42 -1.41
N ILE A 54 -10.10 -25.13 -1.04
CA ILE A 54 -9.15 -24.10 -1.44
C ILE A 54 -7.98 -24.08 -0.45
N LEU A 55 -6.80 -24.51 -0.90
CA LEU A 55 -5.62 -24.61 -0.06
C LEU A 55 -4.79 -23.33 -0.05
N HIS A 56 -4.64 -22.69 -1.21
CA HIS A 56 -3.86 -21.47 -1.39
C HIS A 56 -4.47 -20.56 -2.45
N ILE A 57 -4.29 -19.25 -2.27
CA ILE A 57 -4.67 -18.24 -3.26
C ILE A 57 -3.46 -17.33 -3.47
N TYR A 58 -2.68 -17.63 -4.50
CA TYR A 58 -1.48 -16.88 -4.85
C TYR A 58 -1.81 -15.71 -5.77
N LEU A 59 -1.49 -14.51 -5.31
CA LEU A 59 -1.47 -13.31 -6.13
C LEU A 59 -0.04 -12.83 -6.31
N THR A 60 0.33 -12.56 -7.55
CA THR A 60 1.63 -12.00 -7.90
C THR A 60 1.45 -10.58 -8.42
N PHE A 61 2.03 -9.63 -7.70
CA PHE A 61 2.06 -8.22 -8.06
C PHE A 61 3.39 -7.89 -8.73
N ALA A 62 3.38 -7.21 -9.87
CA ALA A 62 4.60 -6.82 -10.58
C ALA A 62 5.32 -5.67 -9.86
N THR A 63 4.60 -4.58 -9.62
CA THR A 63 5.01 -3.43 -8.80
C THR A 63 3.86 -3.03 -7.87
N MET A 64 4.17 -2.31 -6.81
CA MET A 64 3.15 -1.70 -5.95
C MET A 64 3.44 -0.22 -5.86
N GLU A 65 2.48 0.62 -6.23
CA GLU A 65 2.68 2.05 -6.36
C GLU A 65 1.62 2.85 -5.60
N ILE A 66 1.98 4.06 -5.21
CA ILE A 66 1.10 5.04 -4.57
C ILE A 66 1.07 6.34 -5.36
N HIS A 67 -0.12 6.92 -5.51
CA HIS A 67 -0.36 8.16 -6.21
C HIS A 67 -0.29 9.36 -5.27
N GLN A 68 0.44 10.40 -5.68
CA GLN A 68 0.45 11.70 -5.02
C GLN A 68 -0.70 12.56 -5.54
N GLY A 69 -1.56 13.00 -4.63
CA GLY A 69 -2.70 13.87 -4.93
C GLY A 69 -2.28 15.22 -5.54
N GLY A 70 -3.19 15.81 -6.30
CA GLY A 70 -2.94 17.07 -7.03
C GLY A 70 -2.26 16.88 -8.39
N PHE A 71 -1.74 15.69 -8.69
CA PHE A 71 -1.42 15.28 -10.06
C PHE A 71 -2.65 14.64 -10.70
N GLY A 72 -2.85 14.86 -12.00
CA GLY A 72 -3.96 14.22 -12.72
C GLY A 72 -3.74 12.71 -12.82
N ASN A 73 -4.83 11.93 -12.78
CA ASN A 73 -4.86 10.46 -12.83
C ASN A 73 -4.34 9.82 -14.15
N SER A 74 -3.63 10.59 -14.98
CA SER A 74 -2.93 10.09 -16.17
C SER A 74 -1.89 9.03 -15.78
N SER A 75 -1.63 8.08 -16.69
CA SER A 75 -0.97 6.80 -16.38
C SER A 75 0.45 6.89 -15.79
N ASN A 76 1.15 8.02 -15.95
CA ASN A 76 2.59 8.11 -15.66
C ASN A 76 2.98 9.22 -14.67
N ASN A 77 2.10 10.16 -14.35
CA ASN A 77 2.43 11.26 -13.43
C ASN A 77 1.94 10.94 -12.01
N GLY A 78 2.74 11.29 -11.01
CA GLY A 78 2.36 11.19 -9.60
C GLY A 78 2.41 9.80 -8.99
N TRP A 79 2.83 8.75 -9.71
CA TRP A 79 2.96 7.38 -9.20
C TRP A 79 4.36 7.10 -8.67
N TYR A 80 4.45 6.62 -7.42
CA TYR A 80 5.70 6.31 -6.74
C TYR A 80 5.71 4.85 -6.30
N ALA A 81 6.78 4.11 -6.59
CA ALA A 81 6.89 2.71 -6.20
C ALA A 81 7.11 2.56 -4.68
N ILE A 82 6.28 1.73 -4.03
CA ILE A 82 6.44 1.25 -2.65
C ILE A 82 7.26 -0.04 -2.63
N ALA A 83 7.06 -0.90 -3.63
CA ALA A 83 7.86 -2.10 -3.83
C ALA A 83 8.18 -2.25 -5.32
N VAL A 84 9.49 -2.28 -5.60
CA VAL A 84 10.07 -2.25 -6.96
C VAL A 84 10.28 -3.63 -7.57
N SER A 85 10.07 -4.70 -6.79
CA SER A 85 10.22 -6.07 -7.25
C SER A 85 8.91 -6.83 -7.13
N GLN A 86 8.76 -7.83 -8.01
CA GLN A 86 7.62 -8.71 -8.02
C GLN A 86 7.43 -9.39 -6.65
N LYS A 87 6.19 -9.40 -6.15
CA LYS A 87 5.84 -10.04 -4.88
C LYS A 87 4.68 -11.00 -5.07
N THR A 88 4.89 -12.25 -4.65
CA THR A 88 3.81 -13.23 -4.53
C THR A 88 3.33 -13.31 -3.08
N VAL A 89 2.01 -13.24 -2.91
CA VAL A 89 1.31 -13.34 -1.63
C VAL A 89 0.35 -14.51 -1.72
N ASP A 90 0.39 -15.39 -0.71
CA ASP A 90 -0.69 -16.33 -0.48
C ASP A 90 -1.72 -15.68 0.44
N LEU A 91 -2.94 -15.45 -0.05
CA LEU A 91 -4.00 -14.81 0.74
C LEU A 91 -4.43 -15.66 1.94
N ILE A 92 -4.31 -17.00 1.85
CA ILE A 92 -4.59 -17.90 2.98
C ILE A 92 -3.63 -17.63 4.14
N SER A 93 -2.37 -17.30 3.85
CA SER A 93 -1.36 -17.00 4.87
C SER A 93 -1.58 -15.66 5.59
N VAL A 94 -2.38 -14.75 5.01
CA VAL A 94 -2.61 -13.39 5.55
C VAL A 94 -4.03 -13.17 6.07
N LEU A 95 -4.76 -14.27 6.31
CA LEU A 95 -6.09 -14.29 6.92
C LEU A 95 -6.06 -13.71 8.34
N THR A 96 -5.08 -14.12 9.14
CA THR A 96 -4.94 -13.72 10.55
C THR A 96 -3.84 -12.69 10.76
N ILE A 97 -2.77 -12.79 9.97
CA ILE A 97 -1.57 -11.97 10.13
C ILE A 97 -1.28 -11.22 8.83
N ALA A 98 -1.45 -9.92 8.94
CA ALA A 98 -0.74 -8.89 8.20
C ALA A 98 0.65 -9.27 7.63
N LYS A 99 0.84 -9.18 6.29
CA LYS A 99 2.18 -9.27 5.67
C LYS A 99 2.64 -7.93 5.11
N THR A 100 3.84 -7.48 5.47
CA THR A 100 4.46 -6.29 4.86
C THR A 100 4.91 -6.60 3.43
N LEU A 101 4.50 -5.74 2.49
CA LEU A 101 4.85 -5.84 1.08
C LEU A 101 6.08 -5.01 0.72
N GLY A 102 6.24 -3.86 1.36
CA GLY A 102 7.37 -2.96 1.13
C GLY A 102 7.21 -1.63 1.86
N SER A 103 8.18 -0.76 1.64
CA SER A 103 8.17 0.61 2.14
C SER A 103 8.85 1.55 1.16
N ALA A 104 8.43 2.81 1.17
CA ALA A 104 9.03 3.85 0.36
C ALA A 104 9.13 5.17 1.12
N ARG A 105 10.09 5.99 0.72
CA ARG A 105 10.19 7.36 1.18
C ARG A 105 9.36 8.25 0.27
N LEU A 106 8.48 9.04 0.88
CA LEU A 106 7.56 9.92 0.19
C LEU A 106 7.93 11.37 0.49
N ALA A 107 7.92 12.21 -0.54
CA ALA A 107 8.02 13.65 -0.34
C ALA A 107 6.82 14.16 0.47
N THR A 108 6.94 15.37 1.01
CA THR A 108 5.81 16.05 1.64
C THR A 108 4.70 16.28 0.62
N GLY A 109 3.49 15.80 0.90
CA GLY A 109 2.37 15.86 -0.03
C GLY A 109 1.20 14.96 0.39
N THR A 110 0.08 15.10 -0.31
CA THR A 110 -1.08 14.21 -0.14
C THR A 110 -0.93 12.96 -1.01
N TYR A 111 -1.38 11.82 -0.52
CA TYR A 111 -1.38 10.55 -1.25
C TYR A 111 -2.72 9.84 -1.08
N ASP A 112 -3.38 9.45 -2.16
CA ASP A 112 -4.81 9.14 -2.17
C ASP A 112 -5.20 7.80 -2.81
N GLN A 113 -4.33 7.20 -3.63
CA GLN A 113 -4.64 5.98 -4.36
C GLN A 113 -3.44 5.03 -4.44
N LEU A 114 -3.73 3.73 -4.48
CA LEU A 114 -2.77 2.67 -4.73
C LEU A 114 -3.04 1.99 -6.07
N ARG A 115 -1.97 1.48 -6.68
CA ARG A 115 -2.01 0.71 -7.93
C ARG A 115 -1.16 -0.55 -7.81
N PHE A 116 -1.76 -1.67 -8.18
CA PHE A 116 -1.15 -3.00 -8.10
C PHE A 116 -1.36 -3.73 -9.43
N PRO A 117 -0.44 -3.62 -10.40
CA PRO A 117 -0.43 -4.50 -11.56
C PRO A 117 -0.33 -5.97 -11.12
N VAL A 118 -1.32 -6.78 -11.45
CA VAL A 118 -1.36 -8.20 -11.10
C VAL A 118 -0.87 -9.00 -12.30
N SER A 119 0.26 -9.70 -12.15
CA SER A 119 0.85 -10.50 -13.22
C SER A 119 0.37 -11.95 -13.23
N ALA A 120 -0.07 -12.49 -12.09
CA ALA A 120 -0.65 -13.82 -12.00
C ALA A 120 -1.59 -13.97 -10.80
N ALA A 121 -2.67 -14.73 -11.00
CA ALA A 121 -3.55 -15.21 -9.94
C ALA A 121 -3.71 -16.73 -10.09
N VAL A 122 -3.33 -17.49 -9.06
CA VAL A 122 -3.39 -18.96 -9.06
C VAL A 122 -4.03 -19.44 -7.78
N VAL A 123 -5.04 -20.30 -7.89
CA VAL A 123 -5.66 -20.97 -6.75
C VAL A 123 -5.26 -22.43 -6.75
N THR A 124 -4.83 -22.94 -5.61
CA THR A 124 -4.52 -24.36 -5.42
C THR A 124 -5.70 -25.03 -4.73
N PHE A 125 -6.29 -26.02 -5.39
CA PHE A 125 -7.34 -26.86 -4.82
C PHE A 125 -6.81 -28.23 -4.38
N SER A 126 -7.40 -28.79 -3.33
CA SER A 126 -6.99 -30.08 -2.76
C SER A 126 -7.20 -31.28 -3.69
N ASN A 127 -8.18 -31.21 -4.59
CA ASN A 127 -8.60 -32.32 -5.44
C ASN A 127 -8.10 -32.23 -6.90
N ILE A 128 -7.87 -31.03 -7.42
CA ILE A 128 -7.50 -30.80 -8.84
C ILE A 128 -6.17 -30.06 -9.03
N GLY A 129 -5.55 -29.56 -7.96
CA GLY A 129 -4.30 -28.81 -8.03
C GLY A 129 -4.50 -27.35 -8.47
N ASN A 130 -3.57 -26.82 -9.27
CA ASN A 130 -3.49 -25.39 -9.56
C ASN A 130 -4.41 -24.97 -10.72
N VAL A 131 -5.23 -23.95 -10.49
CA VAL A 131 -6.06 -23.29 -11.50
C VAL A 131 -5.65 -21.83 -11.61
N THR A 132 -5.44 -21.36 -12.83
CA THR A 132 -5.06 -19.96 -13.11
C THR A 132 -6.30 -19.13 -13.40
N TYR A 133 -6.31 -17.90 -12.86
CA TYR A 133 -7.39 -16.93 -13.05
C TYR A 133 -6.83 -15.63 -13.63
N SER A 134 -7.70 -14.92 -14.34
CA SER A 134 -7.47 -13.54 -14.77
C SER A 134 -8.15 -12.56 -13.82
N ILE A 135 -7.50 -11.42 -13.58
CA ILE A 135 -8.10 -10.30 -12.85
C ILE A 135 -8.66 -9.31 -13.91
N PRO A 136 -9.96 -8.96 -13.88
CA PRO A 136 -10.60 -8.17 -14.94
C PRO A 136 -9.98 -6.81 -15.28
N SER A 137 -9.16 -6.26 -14.37
CA SER A 137 -8.30 -5.10 -14.65
C SER A 137 -6.84 -5.52 -14.47
N ASP A 138 -6.01 -5.32 -15.49
CA ASP A 138 -4.56 -5.61 -15.45
C ASP A 138 -3.84 -4.90 -14.29
N SER A 139 -4.49 -3.89 -13.70
CA SER A 139 -4.05 -3.24 -12.49
C SER A 139 -5.19 -2.96 -11.50
N LEU A 140 -5.08 -3.53 -10.30
CA LEU A 140 -5.98 -3.24 -9.18
C LEU A 140 -5.67 -1.82 -8.68
N LYS A 141 -6.64 -0.92 -8.82
CA LYS A 141 -6.59 0.45 -8.27
C LYS A 141 -7.47 0.56 -7.04
N VAL A 142 -6.92 1.08 -5.94
CA VAL A 142 -7.62 1.16 -4.66
C VAL A 142 -7.45 2.56 -4.08
N SER A 143 -8.56 3.28 -3.93
CA SER A 143 -8.54 4.57 -3.22
C SER A 143 -8.35 4.34 -1.73
N ILE A 144 -7.56 5.19 -1.09
CA ILE A 144 -7.33 5.15 0.35
C ILE A 144 -8.55 5.75 1.06
N THR A 145 -9.14 4.98 1.96
CA THR A 145 -10.30 5.39 2.77
C THR A 145 -10.01 6.70 3.52
N GLY A 146 -10.98 7.61 3.53
CA GLY A 146 -10.82 8.94 4.11
C GLY A 146 -10.19 9.97 3.17
N GLY A 147 -9.95 9.61 1.90
CA GLY A 147 -9.42 10.52 0.89
C GLY A 147 -7.89 10.61 0.84
N GLY A 148 -7.19 9.71 1.54
CA GLY A 148 -5.73 9.66 1.55
C GLY A 148 -5.09 10.07 2.87
N PHE A 149 -3.79 10.39 2.80
CA PHE A 149 -3.01 10.91 3.92
C PHE A 149 -2.01 11.97 3.48
N GLN A 150 -1.57 12.79 4.44
CA GLN A 150 -0.48 13.74 4.26
C GLN A 150 0.84 13.10 4.71
N SER A 151 1.78 12.91 3.78
CA SER A 151 3.17 12.59 4.12
C SER A 151 3.84 13.84 4.69
N SER A 152 4.53 13.66 5.83
CA SER A 152 5.29 14.73 6.50
C SER A 152 6.71 14.26 6.85
N PRO A 153 7.68 15.18 6.95
CA PRO A 153 9.06 14.86 7.29
C PRO A 153 9.20 13.97 8.54
N GLY A 154 9.91 12.85 8.42
CA GLY A 154 10.24 11.98 9.55
C GLY A 154 9.08 11.14 10.09
N THR A 155 7.88 11.25 9.50
CA THR A 155 6.72 10.46 9.90
C THR A 155 6.68 9.12 9.17
N THR A 156 6.16 8.09 9.84
CA THR A 156 5.88 6.79 9.23
C THR A 156 4.36 6.58 9.18
N VAL A 157 3.84 6.32 7.99
CA VAL A 157 2.44 5.97 7.75
C VAL A 157 2.34 4.48 7.42
N ASN A 158 1.63 3.74 8.26
CA ASN A 158 1.35 2.34 8.00
C ASN A 158 0.05 2.23 7.20
N LEU A 159 0.15 1.68 6.00
CA LEU A 159 -0.97 1.48 5.08
C LEU A 159 -1.31 0.00 5.00
N ARG A 160 -2.60 -0.29 5.11
CA ARG A 160 -3.16 -1.63 5.07
C ARG A 160 -4.05 -1.80 3.85
N LEU A 161 -3.65 -2.68 2.95
CA LEU A 161 -4.51 -3.24 1.90
C LEU A 161 -5.24 -4.46 2.48
N THR A 162 -6.57 -4.40 2.49
CA THR A 162 -7.43 -5.57 2.68
C THR A 162 -7.87 -6.03 1.30
N LEU A 163 -7.60 -7.29 0.96
CA LEU A 163 -7.92 -7.87 -0.34
C LEU A 163 -8.51 -9.27 -0.15
N SER A 164 -9.70 -9.49 -0.68
CA SER A 164 -10.40 -10.76 -0.62
C SER A 164 -11.02 -11.14 -1.97
N PHE A 165 -11.43 -12.41 -2.09
CA PHE A 165 -12.17 -12.93 -3.23
C PHE A 165 -13.45 -13.63 -2.78
N ASN A 166 -14.43 -13.70 -3.68
CA ASN A 166 -15.65 -14.44 -3.42
C ASN A 166 -15.42 -15.94 -3.62
N ASN A 167 -15.77 -16.74 -2.59
CA ASN A 167 -15.66 -18.20 -2.64
C ASN A 167 -16.44 -18.81 -3.81
N ASN A 168 -17.65 -18.33 -4.10
CA ASN A 168 -18.48 -18.86 -5.19
C ASN A 168 -17.84 -18.57 -6.56
N GLU A 169 -17.13 -17.46 -6.72
CA GLU A 169 -16.43 -17.12 -7.96
C GLU A 169 -15.23 -18.04 -8.19
N ILE A 170 -14.46 -18.32 -7.12
CA ILE A 170 -13.35 -19.27 -7.15
C ILE A 170 -13.88 -20.67 -7.49
N LEU A 171 -14.93 -21.14 -6.83
CA LEU A 171 -15.50 -22.47 -7.06
C LEU A 171 -16.19 -22.62 -8.43
N ALA A 172 -16.63 -21.52 -9.04
CA ALA A 172 -17.20 -21.57 -10.39
C ALA A 172 -16.14 -21.89 -11.46
N MET A 173 -14.85 -21.67 -11.17
CA MET A 173 -13.72 -21.95 -12.07
C MET A 173 -13.87 -21.33 -13.47
N ASN A 174 -14.54 -20.17 -13.58
CA ASN A 174 -14.80 -19.49 -14.84
C ASN A 174 -13.58 -18.70 -15.38
N GLY A 175 -12.38 -18.91 -14.81
CA GLY A 175 -11.13 -18.27 -15.23
C GLY A 175 -11.00 -16.78 -14.91
N ARG A 176 -11.92 -16.20 -14.13
CA ARG A 176 -11.88 -14.79 -13.70
C ARG A 176 -12.08 -14.70 -12.18
N LEU A 177 -11.37 -13.78 -11.53
CA LEU A 177 -11.58 -13.42 -10.12
C LEU A 177 -11.73 -11.92 -9.98
N THR A 178 -12.77 -11.50 -9.26
CA THR A 178 -13.06 -10.11 -9.00
C THR A 178 -12.54 -9.75 -7.61
N PRO A 179 -11.47 -8.94 -7.51
CA PRO A 179 -10.90 -8.57 -6.23
C PRO A 179 -11.80 -7.60 -5.47
N HIS A 180 -12.06 -7.88 -4.20
CA HIS A 180 -12.64 -6.94 -3.26
C HIS A 180 -11.52 -6.31 -2.42
N ALA A 181 -11.18 -5.06 -2.74
CA ALA A 181 -10.03 -4.39 -2.15
C ALA A 181 -10.41 -3.09 -1.44
N THR A 182 -9.82 -2.86 -0.27
CA THR A 182 -9.87 -1.58 0.44
C THR A 182 -8.50 -1.22 0.98
N ALA A 183 -8.17 0.07 1.02
CA ALA A 183 -6.91 0.56 1.58
C ALA A 183 -7.20 1.56 2.70
N ARG A 184 -6.54 1.41 3.85
CA ARG A 184 -6.69 2.34 4.98
C ARG A 184 -5.40 2.53 5.75
N ILE A 185 -5.27 3.68 6.39
CA ILE A 185 -4.22 3.93 7.38
C ILE A 185 -4.50 3.09 8.61
N VAL A 186 -3.46 2.50 9.20
CA VAL A 186 -3.53 1.82 10.49
C VAL A 186 -2.55 2.46 11.46
N THR A 187 -3.00 2.66 12.70
CA THR A 187 -2.20 3.19 13.80
C THR A 187 -1.40 2.10 14.47
#